data_AF-A0A9E5EIW1-F1
#
_entry.id   AF-A0A9E5EIW1-F1
#
_cell.length_a   1.000
_cell.length_b   1.000
_cell.length_c   1.000
_cell.angle_alpha   90.00
_cell.angle_beta   90.00
_cell.angle_gamma   90.00
#
_symmetry.space_group_name_H-M   'P 1'
#
loop_
_entity.id
_entity.type
_entity.pdbx_description
1 polymer ?
#
loop_
_entity_poly.entity_id
_entity_poly.type
_entity_poly.pdbx_seq_one_letter_code
_entity_poly.pdbx_strand_id
1 'polypeptide(L)' 'MSTLAESPLAPCHQALGARIIPFAGWNLPVEYTGLLAEHKATRQ' A
#
# COMPACT_ATOMS: atom_id res chain seq x y z
N MET A 1 0.03 -14.46 18.17
CA MET A 1 -0.04 -14.10 16.75
C MET A 1 -0.75 -12.77 16.66
N SER A 2 -0.04 -11.68 16.33
CA SER A 2 -0.67 -10.36 16.23
C SER A 2 -1.39 -10.27 14.89
N THR A 3 -2.72 -10.33 14.92
CA THR A 3 -3.56 -10.19 13.71
C THR A 3 -3.49 -8.74 13.25
N LEU A 4 -2.93 -8.50 12.06
CA LEU A 4 -2.93 -7.19 11.44
C LEU A 4 -4.32 -6.91 10.86
N ALA A 5 -4.82 -5.69 11.06
CA ALA A 5 -6.07 -5.27 10.46
C ALA A 5 -5.88 -4.99 8.96
N GLU A 6 -6.84 -5.40 8.14
CA GLU A 6 -6.82 -5.14 6.70
C GLU A 6 -7.75 -3.98 6.35
N SER A 7 -7.30 -3.11 5.45
CA SER A 7 -8.14 -2.05 4.88
C SER A 7 -9.24 -2.68 4.01
N PRO A 8 -10.46 -2.13 3.98
CA PRO A 8 -11.50 -2.53 3.02
C PRO A 8 -11.06 -2.45 1.55
N LEU A 9 -10.04 -1.64 1.25
CA LEU A 9 -9.45 -1.49 -0.07
C LEU A 9 -8.29 -2.45 -0.35
N ALA A 10 -7.95 -3.36 0.57
CA ALA A 10 -6.88 -4.33 0.38
C ALA A 10 -6.98 -5.12 -0.95
N PRO A 11 -8.17 -5.59 -1.39
CA PRO A 11 -8.30 -6.25 -2.69
C PRO A 11 -7.94 -5.34 -3.88
N CYS A 12 -8.32 -4.06 -3.81
CA CYS A 12 -7.98 -3.09 -4.86
C CYS A 12 -6.46 -2.85 -4.92
N HIS A 13 -5.82 -2.69 -3.76
CA HIS A 13 -4.38 -2.51 -3.70
C HIS A 13 -3.62 -3.73 -4.25
N GLN A 14 -4.06 -4.94 -3.91
CA GLN A 14 -3.49 -6.18 -4.45
C GLN A 14 -3.68 -6.29 -5.97
N ALA A 15 -4.88 -5.96 -6.48
CA ALA A 15 -5.16 -5.97 -7.91
C ALA A 15 -4.30 -4.95 -8.69
N LEU A 16 -3.96 -3.83 -8.08
CA LEU A 16 -3.08 -2.81 -8.64
C LEU A 16 -1.58 -3.12 -8.46
N GLY A 17 -1.22 -4.28 -7.91
CA GLY A 17 0.18 -4.68 -7.72
C GLY A 17 0.89 -3.95 -6.58
N ALA A 18 0.15 -3.41 -5.61
CA ALA A 18 0.73 -2.69 -4.50
C ALA A 18 1.60 -3.59 -3.62
N ARG A 19 2.72 -3.05 -3.14
CA ARG A 19 3.49 -3.64 -2.06
C ARG A 19 2.81 -3.33 -0.74
N ILE A 20 2.21 -4.34 -0.13
CA ILE A 20 1.57 -4.22 1.19
C ILE A 20 2.60 -4.51 2.29
N ILE A 21 2.64 -3.66 3.32
CA ILE A 21 3.51 -3.84 4.48
C ILE A 21 2.73 -3.72 5.80
N PRO A 22 3.20 -4.38 6.87
CA PRO A 22 2.68 -4.15 8.21
C PRO A 22 3.12 -2.78 8.73
N PHE A 23 2.17 -1.86 8.91
CA PHE A 23 2.41 -0.54 9.45
C PHE A 23 1.34 -0.16 10.47
N ALA A 24 1.77 0.23 11.68
CA ALA A 24 0.89 0.67 12.77
C ALA A 24 -0.27 -0.31 13.11
N GLY A 25 -0.05 -1.62 12.95
CA GLY A 25 -1.07 -2.64 13.20
C GLY A 25 -2.00 -2.93 12.01
N TRP A 26 -1.72 -2.36 10.84
CA TRP A 26 -2.50 -2.53 9.61
C TRP A 26 -1.64 -3.02 8.45
N ASN A 27 -2.28 -3.70 7.50
CA ASN A 27 -1.72 -4.00 6.18
C ASN A 27 -2.04 -2.85 5.22
N LEU A 28 -1.02 -2.05 4.89
CA LEU A 28 -1.16 -0.85 4.06
C LEU A 28 -0.23 -0.89 2.84
N PRO A 29 -0.65 -0.31 1.69
CA PRO A 29 0.19 -0.19 0.51
C PRO A 29 1.27 0.87 0.71
N VAL A 30 2.54 0.52 0.48
CA VAL A 30 3.68 1.46 0.56
C VAL A 30 4.11 1.99 -0.81
N GLU A 31 3.92 1.21 -1.88
CA GLU A 31 4.17 1.63 -3.26
C GLU A 31 3.38 0.74 -4.23
N TYR A 32 3.20 1.20 -5.47
CA TYR A 32 2.55 0.51 -6.58
C TYR A 32 3.48 0.42 -7.79
N THR A 33 3.93 1.57 -8.32
CA THR A 33 4.77 1.66 -9.52
C THR A 33 6.19 2.12 -9.20
N GLY A 34 6.37 2.72 -8.02
CA GLY A 34 7.67 3.07 -7.46
C GLY A 34 7.64 4.43 -6.77
N LEU A 35 8.31 4.54 -5.62
CA LEU A 35 8.33 5.73 -4.77
C LEU A 35 8.63 7.04 -5.51
N LEU A 36 9.67 7.06 -6.36
CA LEU A 36 10.04 8.24 -7.14
C LEU A 36 9.02 8.57 -8.22
N ALA A 37 8.42 7.56 -8.86
CA ALA A 37 7.40 7.76 -9.89
C ALA A 37 6.12 8.33 -9.28
N GLU A 38 5.67 7.78 -8.15
CA GLU A 38 4.49 8.25 -7.41
C GLU A 38 4.70 9.65 -6.82
N HIS A 39 5.89 9.91 -6.28
CA HIS A 39 6.24 11.25 -5.79
C HIS A 39 6.17 12.29 -6.91
N LYS A 40 6.75 11.99 -8.08
CA LYS A 40 6.67 12.87 -9.27
C LYS A 40 5.23 13.03 -9.72
N ALA A 41 4.46 11.96 -9.86
CA ALA A 41 3.07 11.99 -10.29
C ALA A 41 2.15 12.85 -9.40
N THR A 42 2.52 13.04 -8.12
CA THR A 42 1.73 13.87 -7.18
C THR A 42 2.19 15.34 -7.15
N ARG A 43 3.40 15.65 -7.61
CA ARG A 43 4.06 16.96 -7.43
C ARG A 43 4.38 17.66 -8.75
N GLN A 44 4.23 16.99 -9.87
CA GLN A 44 4.37 17.51 -11.22
C GLN A 44 3.03 17.41 -11.92
#